data_AF-A0A9P1CY91-F1
#
_entry.id   AF-A0A9P1CY91-F1
#
_cell.length_a   1.000
_cell.length_b   1.000
_cell.length_c   1.000
_cell.angle_alpha   90.00
_cell.angle_beta   90.00
_cell.angle_gamma   90.00
#
_symmetry.space_group_name_H-M   'P 1'
#
loop_
_entity.id
_entity.type
_entity.pdbx_description
1 polymer ?
#
loop_
_entity_poly.entity_id
_entity_poly.type
_entity_poly.pdbx_seq_one_letter_code
_entity_poly.pdbx_strand_id
1 'polypeptide(L)'
;MDRTCCRRRMVASKRGSGADVSTVGATASSEAPEWPAKRPRGLINGAKADSAQAGEERNSDAASSREELFEGFRRSEVVRLLKQTLSDLGFHATRHTLEVESGPSHEEALAGLRTEILAGQWDEALQIASFLSLDLPEVAAPLRRLLLEQKCCDLHEKGHTQAAQEVFEEIA
;
A
#
# COMPACT_ATOMS: atom_id res chain seq x y z
N MET A 1 -6.09 -29.17 17.28
CA MET A 1 -7.20 -28.35 16.74
C MET A 1 -7.40 -27.17 17.64
N ASP A 2 -6.63 -26.11 17.42
CA ASP A 2 -6.65 -24.92 18.26
C ASP A 2 -7.82 -24.02 17.88
N ARG A 3 -8.76 -23.84 18.82
CA ARG A 3 -10.03 -23.11 18.65
C ARG A 3 -9.85 -21.59 18.68
N THR A 4 -8.64 -21.11 18.46
CA THR A 4 -8.23 -19.72 18.68
C THR A 4 -8.61 -18.79 17.53
N CYS A 5 -8.72 -19.28 16.30
CA CYS A 5 -9.07 -18.44 15.14
C CYS A 5 -10.51 -17.90 15.22
N CYS A 6 -11.48 -18.74 15.62
CA CYS A 6 -12.88 -18.31 15.81
C CYS A 6 -13.07 -17.30 16.96
N ARG A 7 -12.10 -17.16 17.87
CA ARG A 7 -12.28 -16.36 19.10
C ARG A 7 -12.13 -14.86 18.89
N ARG A 8 -11.41 -14.39 17.86
CA ARG A 8 -11.20 -12.95 17.61
C ARG A 8 -12.40 -12.26 16.96
N ARG A 9 -13.16 -12.94 16.09
CA ARG A 9 -14.32 -12.34 15.40
C ARG A 9 -15.48 -12.01 16.35
N MET A 10 -15.65 -12.75 17.45
CA MET A 10 -16.79 -12.55 18.36
C MET A 10 -16.72 -11.30 19.25
N VAL A 11 -15.59 -10.58 19.32
CA VAL A 11 -15.44 -9.44 20.26
C VAL A 11 -15.81 -8.09 19.64
N ALA A 12 -15.91 -7.97 18.31
CA ALA A 12 -16.10 -6.68 17.64
C ALA A 12 -17.56 -6.23 17.42
N SER A 13 -18.57 -7.05 17.77
CA SER A 13 -19.98 -6.73 17.53
C SER A 13 -20.70 -6.23 18.79
N LYS A 14 -20.35 -5.03 19.30
CA LYS A 14 -21.24 -4.29 20.20
C LYS A 14 -20.91 -2.79 20.34
N ARG A 15 -21.94 -1.96 20.05
CA ARG A 15 -22.10 -0.49 20.20
C ARG A 15 -21.73 0.30 18.93
N GLY A 16 -22.59 1.09 18.28
CA GLY A 16 -23.84 1.79 18.66
C GLY A 16 -23.69 3.24 18.16
N SER A 17 -24.26 3.59 17.00
CA SER A 17 -25.39 4.52 16.79
C SER A 17 -25.27 5.91 17.45
N GLY A 18 -25.28 6.97 16.62
CA GLY A 18 -25.46 8.36 17.05
C GLY A 18 -25.01 9.37 15.98
N ALA A 19 -25.96 9.93 15.24
CA ALA A 19 -25.78 11.10 14.37
C ALA A 19 -25.84 12.41 15.19
N ASP A 20 -25.21 13.49 14.72
CA ASP A 20 -25.86 14.76 14.36
C ASP A 20 -24.86 15.88 13.95
N VAL A 21 -25.43 16.94 13.39
CA VAL A 21 -24.98 17.79 12.28
C VAL A 21 -24.57 19.23 12.68
N SER A 22 -23.83 19.91 11.78
CA SER A 22 -23.77 21.39 11.54
C SER A 22 -23.11 22.32 12.58
N THR A 23 -22.49 23.49 12.29
CA THR A 23 -22.20 24.30 11.08
C THR A 23 -21.40 25.58 11.50
N VAL A 24 -20.43 26.01 10.67
CA VAL A 24 -19.77 27.33 10.39
C VAL A 24 -19.09 28.25 11.43
N GLY A 25 -17.99 28.88 10.97
CA GLY A 25 -17.54 30.22 11.42
C GLY A 25 -16.06 30.53 11.12
N ALA A 26 -15.78 31.42 10.16
CA ALA A 26 -14.46 31.78 9.60
C ALA A 26 -13.65 32.81 10.42
N THR A 27 -12.32 32.90 10.19
CA THR A 27 -11.60 34.15 9.80
C THR A 27 -10.11 33.89 9.53
N ALA A 28 -9.58 34.62 8.55
CA ALA A 28 -8.23 34.54 7.98
C ALA A 28 -7.11 35.05 8.92
N SER A 29 -5.89 34.55 8.71
CA SER A 29 -4.71 35.41 8.56
C SER A 29 -3.53 34.66 7.97
N SER A 30 -2.87 35.39 7.09
CA SER A 30 -1.63 35.12 6.36
C SER A 30 -0.47 34.81 7.30
N GLU A 31 0.31 33.76 7.00
CA GLU A 31 1.76 33.71 7.25
C GLU A 31 2.38 32.51 6.52
N ALA A 32 3.23 32.81 5.53
CA ALA A 32 3.97 31.83 4.74
C ALA A 32 5.21 31.33 5.51
N PRO A 33 5.68 30.08 5.29
CA PRO A 33 6.81 29.52 6.04
C PRO A 33 8.16 29.99 5.47
N GLU A 34 9.00 30.60 6.31
CA GLU A 34 10.40 30.87 6.00
C GLU A 34 11.23 29.58 5.95
N TRP A 35 11.77 29.26 4.77
CA TRP A 35 12.81 28.23 4.61
C TRP A 35 14.20 28.88 4.72
N PRO A 36 15.10 28.42 5.62
CA PRO A 36 16.47 28.93 5.66
C PRO A 36 17.31 28.33 4.53
N ALA A 37 17.58 29.14 3.51
CA ALA A 37 18.55 28.87 2.46
C ALA A 37 20.00 28.95 3.00
N LYS A 38 20.76 27.86 2.94
CA LYS A 38 22.23 27.89 3.01
C LYS A 38 22.81 27.29 1.73
N ARG A 39 23.47 28.15 0.94
CA ARG A 39 24.17 27.83 -0.31
C ARG A 39 25.45 27.02 -0.03
N PRO A 40 25.89 26.17 -0.99
CA PRO A 40 27.09 25.35 -0.85
C PRO A 40 28.34 26.18 -1.17
N ARG A 41 29.46 25.82 -0.53
CA ARG A 41 30.78 26.39 -0.86
C ARG A 41 31.86 25.32 -0.76
N GLY A 42 32.51 25.05 -1.90
CA GLY A 42 33.97 24.86 -1.99
C GLY A 42 34.55 23.44 -2.01
N LEU A 43 34.84 22.98 -3.23
CA LEU A 43 36.18 22.64 -3.77
C LEU A 43 37.01 21.42 -3.26
N ILE A 44 37.57 20.75 -4.29
CA ILE A 44 38.85 20.03 -4.48
C ILE A 44 39.01 18.52 -4.20
N ASN A 45 39.60 17.88 -5.23
CA ASN A 45 39.89 16.46 -5.45
C ASN A 45 41.15 15.93 -4.71
N GLY A 46 41.12 14.62 -4.44
CA GLY A 46 42.20 13.69 -4.84
C GLY A 46 43.07 13.10 -3.73
N ALA A 47 42.91 11.78 -3.47
CA ALA A 47 44.01 10.79 -3.46
C ALA A 47 43.54 9.37 -3.06
N LYS A 48 43.67 8.45 -4.03
CA LYS A 48 44.15 7.05 -3.96
C LYS A 48 43.59 6.11 -2.88
N ALA A 49 42.86 5.09 -3.32
CA ALA A 49 42.74 3.81 -2.63
C ALA A 49 42.95 2.65 -3.63
N ASP A 50 43.87 1.78 -3.26
CA ASP A 50 44.17 0.49 -3.87
C ASP A 50 43.02 -0.52 -3.72
N SER A 51 43.18 -1.62 -4.46
CA SER A 51 42.65 -2.97 -4.19
C SER A 51 41.53 -3.46 -5.11
N ALA A 52 41.94 -4.43 -5.93
CA ALA A 52 41.12 -5.34 -6.71
C ALA A 52 40.22 -6.20 -5.82
N GLN A 53 39.00 -6.46 -6.29
CA GLN A 53 38.37 -7.76 -6.10
C GLN A 53 37.33 -8.01 -7.20
N ALA A 54 37.53 -9.12 -7.90
CA ALA A 54 36.59 -9.70 -8.85
C ALA A 54 35.32 -10.13 -8.10
N GLY A 55 34.17 -9.68 -8.58
CA GLY A 55 32.85 -10.10 -8.13
C GLY A 55 32.09 -10.70 -9.31
N GLU A 56 31.90 -12.01 -9.26
CA GLU A 56 31.13 -12.82 -10.19
C GLU A 56 29.64 -12.47 -10.06
N GLU A 57 29.08 -11.78 -11.06
CA GLU A 57 27.66 -11.45 -11.10
C GLU A 57 26.85 -12.70 -11.47
N ARG A 58 26.44 -13.44 -10.44
CA ARG A 58 25.39 -14.45 -10.58
C ARG A 58 24.06 -13.73 -10.78
N ASN A 59 23.55 -13.88 -12.00
CA ASN A 59 22.19 -13.55 -12.39
C ASN A 59 21.20 -14.15 -11.38
N SER A 60 20.54 -13.29 -10.60
CA SER A 60 19.36 -13.64 -9.84
C SER A 60 18.18 -12.94 -10.48
N ASP A 61 17.61 -13.60 -11.49
CA ASP A 61 16.26 -13.39 -11.96
C ASP A 61 15.28 -13.76 -10.82
N ALA A 62 15.20 -12.90 -9.82
CA ALA A 62 14.04 -12.80 -8.95
C ALA A 62 13.29 -11.57 -9.44
N ALA A 63 12.19 -11.79 -10.15
CA ALA A 63 11.22 -10.79 -10.58
C ALA A 63 10.53 -10.16 -9.36
N SER A 64 11.30 -9.49 -8.51
CA SER A 64 10.82 -8.44 -7.64
C SER A 64 10.43 -7.32 -8.57
N SER A 65 9.14 -7.00 -8.61
CA SER A 65 8.56 -5.86 -9.30
C SER A 65 9.44 -4.64 -9.05
N ARG A 66 10.36 -4.36 -9.97
CA ARG A 66 11.33 -3.28 -9.82
C ARG A 66 10.52 -2.01 -9.95
N GLU A 67 10.06 -1.49 -8.82
CA GLU A 67 9.32 -0.25 -8.77
C GLU A 67 10.06 0.77 -9.65
N GLU A 68 9.36 1.35 -10.61
CA GLU A 68 9.96 2.35 -11.48
C GLU A 68 10.30 3.56 -10.60
N LEU A 69 11.57 3.66 -10.22
CA LEU A 69 12.08 4.78 -9.46
C LEU A 69 12.37 5.93 -10.42
N PHE A 70 11.70 7.05 -10.21
CA PHE A 70 12.01 8.32 -10.85
C PHE A 70 12.89 9.13 -9.91
N GLU A 71 14.17 9.27 -10.25
CA GLU A 71 15.16 10.00 -9.42
C GLU A 71 15.20 9.53 -7.95
N GLY A 72 14.99 8.23 -7.71
CA GLY A 72 14.98 7.64 -6.36
C GLY A 72 13.62 7.72 -5.65
N PHE A 73 12.59 8.30 -6.27
CA PHE A 73 11.23 8.31 -5.77
C PHE A 73 10.38 7.26 -6.48
N ARG A 74 9.49 6.59 -5.75
CA ARG A 74 8.49 5.70 -6.36
C ARG A 74 7.66 6.47 -7.38
N ARG A 75 7.51 5.95 -8.60
CA ARG A 75 6.67 6.54 -9.65
C ARG A 75 5.27 6.88 -9.14
N SER A 76 4.66 5.99 -8.35
CA SER A 76 3.32 6.21 -7.76
C SER A 76 3.25 7.46 -6.89
N GLU A 77 4.29 7.74 -6.13
CA GLU A 77 4.39 8.94 -5.27
C GLU A 77 4.57 10.20 -6.09
N VAL A 78 5.43 10.16 -7.12
CA VAL A 78 5.63 11.28 -8.04
C VAL A 78 4.33 11.61 -8.78
N VAL A 79 3.63 10.59 -9.28
CA VAL A 79 2.33 10.74 -9.94
C VAL A 79 1.31 11.35 -8.98
N ARG A 80 1.28 10.92 -7.71
CA ARG A 80 0.35 11.45 -6.70
C ARG A 80 0.60 12.94 -6.45
N LEU A 81 1.86 13.33 -6.27
CA LEU A 81 2.24 14.74 -6.12
C LEU A 81 1.92 15.56 -7.38
N LEU A 82 2.11 14.98 -8.57
CA LEU A 82 1.78 15.65 -9.83
C LEU A 82 0.26 15.83 -9.99
N LYS A 83 -0.56 14.83 -9.66
CA LYS A 83 -2.03 14.96 -9.64
C LYS A 83 -2.51 16.05 -8.68
N GLN A 84 -1.87 16.16 -7.52
CA GLN A 84 -2.15 17.22 -6.54
C GLN A 84 -1.82 18.60 -7.11
N THR A 85 -0.60 18.80 -7.61
CA THR A 85 -0.18 20.10 -8.17
C THR A 85 -1.01 20.52 -9.38
N LEU A 86 -1.38 19.59 -10.26
CA LEU A 86 -2.30 19.87 -11.37
C LEU A 86 -3.69 20.29 -10.87
N SER A 87 -4.18 19.72 -9.77
CA SER A 87 -5.44 20.13 -9.15
C SER A 87 -5.35 21.54 -8.56
N ASP A 88 -4.27 21.84 -7.85
CA ASP A 88 -4.06 23.14 -7.20
C ASP A 88 -3.90 24.28 -8.22
N LEU A 89 -3.35 23.98 -9.40
CA LEU A 89 -3.22 24.92 -10.51
C LEU A 89 -4.48 25.02 -11.39
N GLY A 90 -5.51 24.21 -11.14
CA GLY A 90 -6.76 24.17 -11.91
C GLY A 90 -6.68 23.39 -13.23
N PHE A 91 -5.62 22.62 -13.48
CA PHE A 91 -5.42 21.81 -14.68
C PHE A 91 -6.13 20.44 -14.60
N HIS A 92 -7.46 20.46 -14.42
CA HIS A 92 -8.25 19.24 -14.23
C HIS A 92 -8.24 18.29 -15.43
N ALA A 93 -8.23 18.81 -16.66
CA ALA A 93 -8.18 17.98 -17.87
C ALA A 93 -6.86 17.19 -17.95
N THR A 94 -5.73 17.85 -17.71
CA THR A 94 -4.41 17.20 -17.68
C THR A 94 -4.30 16.19 -16.54
N ARG A 95 -4.85 16.52 -15.37
CA ARG A 95 -4.92 15.59 -14.24
C ARG A 95 -5.69 14.32 -14.60
N HIS A 96 -6.84 14.46 -15.25
CA HIS A 96 -7.65 13.32 -15.68
C HIS A 96 -6.91 12.45 -16.71
N THR A 97 -6.23 13.06 -17.69
CA THR A 97 -5.38 12.31 -18.62
C THR A 97 -4.28 11.55 -17.88
N LEU A 98 -3.59 12.21 -16.94
CA LEU A 98 -2.56 11.57 -16.13
C LEU A 98 -3.14 10.44 -15.26
N GLU A 99 -4.36 10.57 -14.72
CA GLU A 99 -5.05 9.50 -13.99
C GLU A 99 -5.25 8.26 -14.87
N VAL A 100 -5.77 8.44 -16.08
CA VAL A 100 -5.99 7.34 -17.03
C VAL A 100 -4.67 6.66 -17.43
N GLU A 101 -3.63 7.45 -17.71
CA GLU A 101 -2.32 6.91 -18.14
C GLU A 101 -1.51 6.29 -17.01
N SER A 102 -1.65 6.82 -15.78
CA SER A 102 -0.89 6.34 -14.63
C SER A 102 -1.45 5.06 -14.02
N GLY A 103 -2.72 4.75 -14.30
CA GLY A 103 -3.44 3.63 -13.70
C GLY A 103 -3.97 3.94 -12.30
N PRO A 104 -4.61 2.94 -11.66
CA PRO A 104 -5.19 3.10 -10.33
C PRO A 104 -4.11 3.41 -9.31
N SER A 105 -4.42 4.36 -8.41
CA SER A 105 -3.50 4.72 -7.33
C SER A 105 -3.42 3.60 -6.27
N HIS A 106 -2.33 3.59 -5.50
CA HIS A 106 -2.19 2.69 -4.35
C HIS A 106 -3.36 2.87 -3.35
N GLU A 107 -3.84 4.11 -3.18
CA GLU A 107 -4.97 4.43 -2.31
C GLU A 107 -6.29 3.81 -2.81
N GLU A 108 -6.54 3.87 -4.12
CA GLU A 108 -7.70 3.20 -4.74
C GLU A 108 -7.62 1.68 -4.57
N ALA A 109 -6.42 1.10 -4.72
CA ALA A 109 -6.22 -0.33 -4.47
C ALA A 109 -6.48 -0.70 -3.00
N LEU A 110 -6.05 0.12 -2.03
CA LEU A 110 -6.37 -0.09 -0.61
C LEU A 110 -7.87 0.04 -0.32
N ALA A 111 -8.54 1.01 -0.94
CA ALA A 111 -9.99 1.18 -0.82
C ALA A 111 -10.75 -0.02 -1.41
N GLY A 112 -10.29 -0.52 -2.56
CA GLY A 112 -10.80 -1.75 -3.18
C GLY A 112 -10.60 -2.96 -2.27
N LEU A 113 -9.38 -3.15 -1.75
CA LEU A 113 -9.07 -4.24 -0.81
C LEU A 113 -10.02 -4.24 0.39
N ARG A 114 -10.23 -3.08 1.01
CA ARG A 114 -11.16 -2.94 2.14
C ARG A 114 -12.58 -3.35 1.75
N THR A 115 -13.02 -2.96 0.57
CA THR A 115 -14.37 -3.25 0.08
C THR A 115 -14.56 -4.75 -0.12
N GLU A 116 -13.62 -5.42 -0.77
CA GLU A 116 -13.67 -6.87 -1.00
C GLU A 116 -13.60 -7.68 0.29
N ILE A 117 -12.75 -7.27 1.25
CA ILE A 117 -12.68 -7.89 2.58
C ILE A 117 -14.03 -7.80 3.29
N LEU A 118 -14.69 -6.64 3.26
CA LEU A 118 -15.99 -6.44 3.90
C LEU A 118 -17.12 -7.19 3.17
N ALA A 119 -17.00 -7.37 1.85
CA ALA A 119 -17.93 -8.14 1.05
C ALA A 119 -17.73 -9.67 1.18
N GLY A 120 -16.62 -10.10 1.80
CA GLY A 120 -16.25 -11.52 1.91
C GLY A 120 -15.77 -12.15 0.60
N GLN A 121 -15.35 -11.32 -0.36
CA GLN A 121 -14.79 -11.72 -1.66
C GLN A 121 -13.27 -11.92 -1.49
N TRP A 122 -12.91 -13.08 -0.94
CA TRP A 122 -11.54 -13.34 -0.48
C TRP A 122 -10.53 -13.52 -1.61
N ASP A 123 -10.96 -14.01 -2.78
CA ASP A 123 -10.08 -14.24 -3.93
C ASP A 123 -9.67 -12.92 -4.57
N GLU A 124 -10.62 -12.00 -4.70
CA GLU A 124 -10.44 -10.63 -5.16
C GLU A 124 -9.56 -9.85 -4.17
N ALA A 125 -9.81 -9.97 -2.87
CA ALA A 125 -8.99 -9.35 -1.84
C ALA A 125 -7.52 -9.84 -1.92
N LEU A 126 -7.27 -11.14 -2.11
CA LEU A 126 -5.93 -11.69 -2.27
C LEU A 126 -5.24 -11.19 -3.55
N GLN A 127 -5.99 -11.08 -4.64
CA GLN A 127 -5.48 -10.52 -5.89
C GLN A 127 -5.06 -9.05 -5.72
N ILE A 128 -5.91 -8.22 -5.09
CA ILE A 128 -5.59 -6.81 -4.83
C ILE A 128 -4.41 -6.70 -3.86
N ALA A 129 -4.35 -7.54 -2.82
CA ALA A 129 -3.22 -7.58 -1.88
C ALA A 129 -1.89 -7.93 -2.58
N SER A 130 -1.92 -8.80 -3.59
CA SER A 130 -0.73 -9.10 -4.41
C SER A 130 -0.31 -7.94 -5.30
N PHE A 131 -1.28 -7.16 -5.80
CA PHE A 131 -1.01 -5.98 -6.63
C PHE A 131 -0.41 -4.82 -5.82
N LEU A 132 -0.81 -4.66 -4.56
CA LEU A 132 -0.34 -3.60 -3.66
C LEU A 132 1.18 -3.60 -3.43
N SER A 133 1.90 -4.63 -3.88
CA SER A 133 3.37 -4.72 -3.93
C SER A 133 3.99 -4.13 -2.67
N LEU A 134 3.60 -4.67 -1.51
CA LEU A 134 4.09 -4.21 -0.23
C LEU A 134 5.60 -4.51 -0.16
N ASP A 135 6.43 -3.47 -0.30
CA ASP A 135 7.90 -3.54 -0.33
C ASP A 135 8.50 -4.27 0.88
N LEU A 136 7.76 -4.31 1.98
CA LEU A 136 8.17 -4.97 3.20
C LEU A 136 7.57 -6.39 3.27
N PRO A 137 8.40 -7.45 3.13
CA PRO A 137 7.93 -8.83 3.28
C PRO A 137 7.37 -9.10 4.69
N GLU A 138 7.83 -8.32 5.68
CA GLU A 138 7.32 -8.31 7.06
C GLU A 138 5.84 -7.94 7.15
N VAL A 139 5.29 -7.25 6.16
CA VAL A 139 3.86 -6.87 6.10
C VAL A 139 3.11 -7.74 5.10
N ALA A 140 3.72 -8.03 3.94
CA ALA A 140 3.10 -8.80 2.87
C ALA A 140 2.71 -10.23 3.31
N ALA A 141 3.64 -10.95 3.94
CA ALA A 141 3.39 -12.33 4.36
C ALA A 141 2.35 -12.43 5.48
N PRO A 142 2.40 -11.61 6.55
CA PRO A 142 1.34 -11.59 7.55
C PRO A 142 -0.02 -11.16 7.00
N LEU A 143 -0.08 -10.19 6.09
CA LEU A 143 -1.35 -9.78 5.47
C LEU A 143 -1.98 -10.93 4.69
N ARG A 144 -1.22 -11.59 3.82
CA ARG A 144 -1.69 -12.74 3.05
C ARG A 144 -2.19 -13.84 3.98
N ARG A 145 -1.42 -14.16 5.02
CA ARG A 145 -1.78 -15.17 6.02
C ARG A 145 -3.10 -14.83 6.71
N LEU A 146 -3.29 -13.59 7.16
CA LEU A 146 -4.53 -13.15 7.81
C LEU A 146 -5.74 -13.26 6.88
N LEU A 147 -5.58 -12.92 5.60
CA LEU A 147 -6.65 -13.06 4.61
C LEU A 147 -7.03 -14.53 4.40
N LEU A 148 -6.05 -15.43 4.29
CA LEU A 148 -6.29 -16.87 4.15
C LEU A 148 -6.90 -17.49 5.41
N GLU A 149 -6.43 -17.10 6.61
CA GLU A 149 -7.02 -17.53 7.89
C GLU A 149 -8.49 -17.13 7.97
N GLN A 150 -8.83 -15.92 7.54
CA GLN A 150 -10.19 -15.43 7.53
C GLN A 150 -11.07 -16.13 6.48
N LYS A 151 -10.54 -16.38 5.27
CA LYS A 151 -11.20 -17.19 4.22
C LYS A 151 -11.51 -18.61 4.69
N CYS A 152 -10.56 -19.26 5.36
CA CYS A 152 -10.74 -20.60 5.92
C CYS A 152 -11.87 -20.63 6.96
N CYS A 153 -11.93 -19.64 7.86
CA CYS A 153 -13.01 -19.54 8.84
C CYS A 153 -14.39 -19.38 8.18
N ASP A 154 -14.49 -18.52 7.17
CA ASP A 154 -15.74 -18.28 6.43
C ASP A 154 -16.22 -19.54 5.69
N LEU A 155 -15.32 -20.32 5.08
CA LEU A 155 -15.66 -21.58 4.40
C LEU A 155 -16.15 -22.64 5.39
N HIS A 156 -15.54 -22.70 6.57
CA HIS A 156 -16.01 -23.56 7.66
C HIS A 156 -17.40 -23.16 8.17
N GLU A 157 -17.67 -21.87 8.35
CA GLU A 157 -19.00 -21.37 8.76
C GLU A 157 -20.09 -21.71 7.74
N LYS A 158 -19.75 -21.72 6.44
CA LYS A 158 -20.65 -22.09 5.34
C LYS A 158 -20.79 -23.62 5.13
N GLY A 159 -20.03 -24.43 5.85
CA GLY A 159 -20.06 -25.90 5.75
C GLY A 159 -19.24 -26.49 4.60
N HIS A 160 -18.42 -25.69 3.92
CA HIS A 160 -17.55 -26.13 2.82
C HIS A 160 -16.21 -26.68 3.35
N THR A 161 -16.26 -27.84 4.01
CA THR A 161 -15.10 -28.41 4.73
C THR A 161 -13.93 -28.81 3.83
N GLN A 162 -14.18 -29.30 2.61
CA GLN A 162 -13.11 -29.64 1.65
C GLN A 162 -12.34 -28.39 1.20
N ALA A 163 -13.04 -27.36 0.74
CA ALA A 163 -12.41 -26.11 0.32
C ALA A 163 -11.68 -25.41 1.48
N ALA A 164 -12.22 -25.50 2.70
CA ALA A 164 -11.54 -24.97 3.88
C ALA A 164 -10.24 -25.71 4.19
N GLN A 165 -10.19 -27.03 3.96
CA GLN A 165 -8.99 -27.84 4.16
C GLN A 165 -7.92 -27.51 3.11
N GLU A 166 -8.29 -27.31 1.85
CA GLU A 166 -7.35 -26.87 0.79
C GLU A 166 -6.67 -25.53 1.15
N VAL A 167 -7.47 -24.55 1.60
CA VAL A 167 -6.94 -23.25 2.05
C VAL A 167 -6.09 -23.40 3.31
N PHE A 168 -6.40 -24.34 4.20
CA PHE A 168 -5.60 -24.59 5.40
C PHE A 168 -4.20 -25.14 5.07
N GLU A 169 -4.11 -26.07 4.12
CA GLU A 169 -2.82 -26.59 3.65
C GLU A 169 -1.98 -25.51 2.95
N GLU A 170 -2.60 -24.48 2.35
CA GLU A 170 -1.89 -23.33 1.79
C GLU A 170 -1.27 -22.41 2.87
N ILE A 171 -1.85 -22.39 4.07
CA ILE A 171 -1.36 -21.57 5.19
C ILE A 171 -0.22 -22.28 5.96
N ALA A 172 -0.22 -23.61 5.96
CA ALA A 172 0.65 -24.48 6.75
C ALA A 172 2.12 -24.48 6.28
#